data_AF-A0A3P7QHV9-F1
#
_entry.id   AF-A0A3P7QHV9-F1
#
_cell.length_a   1.000
_cell.length_b   1.000
_cell.length_c   1.000
_cell.angle_alpha   90.00
_cell.angle_beta   90.00
_cell.angle_gamma   90.00
#
_symmetry.space_group_name_H-M   'P 1'
#
loop_
_entity.id
_entity.type
_entity.pdbx_description
1 polymer ?
#
loop_
_entity_poly.entity_id
_entity_poly.type
_entity_poly.pdbx_seq_one_letter_code
_entity_poly.pdbx_strand_id
1 'polypeptide(L)'
;MSFSERAGVVTGVACNIAALLGVLLRPFMPSYSDEIFKQCNVPPTLRSLISIVRNGGHTICFLPQGHVIGEPAPLFKRIEPEDVKRFQKMYSSD
;
A
#
# COMPACT_ATOMS: atom_id res chain seq x y z
N MET A 1 22.69 -18.10 8.06
CA MET A 1 21.29 -17.71 7.87
C MET A 1 20.55 -18.85 7.19
N SER A 2 19.54 -19.41 7.86
CA SER A 2 18.64 -20.43 7.33
C SER A 2 17.72 -19.85 6.23
N PHE A 3 17.06 -20.73 5.47
CA PHE A 3 16.10 -20.32 4.43
C PHE A 3 14.97 -19.45 5.00
N SER A 4 14.41 -19.82 6.16
CA SER A 4 13.32 -19.10 6.82
C SER A 4 13.72 -17.67 7.23
N GLU A 5 14.96 -17.49 7.69
CA GLU A 5 15.46 -16.16 8.05
C GLU A 5 15.59 -15.26 6.81
N ARG A 6 16.07 -15.79 5.69
CA ARG A 6 16.16 -15.04 4.42
C ARG A 6 14.77 -14.67 3.89
N ALA A 7 13.82 -15.60 3.93
CA ALA A 7 12.44 -15.34 3.55
C ALA A 7 11.83 -14.23 4.42
N GLY A 8 12.04 -14.27 5.74
CA GLY A 8 11.57 -13.25 6.66
C GLY A 8 12.13 -11.86 6.35
N VAL A 9 13.42 -11.75 6.01
CA VAL A 9 14.02 -10.47 5.59
C VAL A 9 13.37 -9.94 4.32
N VAL A 10 13.20 -10.77 3.29
CA VAL A 10 12.58 -10.36 2.03
C VAL A 10 11.15 -9.90 2.25
N THR A 11 10.36 -10.66 3.02
CA THR A 11 8.98 -10.30 3.36
C THR A 11 8.93 -9.00 4.15
N GLY A 12 9.79 -8.82 5.16
CA GLY A 12 9.85 -7.60 5.96
C GLY A 12 10.18 -6.36 5.14
N VAL A 13 11.14 -6.46 4.20
CA VAL A 13 11.48 -5.38 3.27
C VAL A 13 10.32 -5.09 2.32
N ALA A 14 9.70 -6.13 1.74
CA ALA A 14 8.57 -5.97 0.84
C ALA A 14 7.37 -5.28 1.51
N CYS A 15 7.05 -5.64 2.75
CA CYS A 15 5.99 -4.98 3.53
C CYS A 15 6.33 -3.50 3.82
N ASN A 16 7.58 -3.18 4.14
CA ASN A 16 8.00 -1.79 4.33
C ASN A 16 7.88 -0.95 3.04
N ILE A 17 8.21 -1.55 1.89
CA ILE A 17 8.00 -0.92 0.57
C ILE A 17 6.51 -0.70 0.31
N ALA A 18 5.65 -1.66 0.64
CA ALA A 18 4.20 -1.50 0.50
C ALA A 18 3.66 -0.35 1.37
N ALA A 19 4.12 -0.22 2.62
CA ALA A 19 3.76 0.89 3.48
C ALA A 19 4.22 2.25 2.92
N LEU A 20 5.43 2.31 2.37
CA LEU A 20 5.94 3.50 1.67
C LEU A 20 5.09 3.87 0.45
N LEU A 21 4.71 2.89 -0.37
CA LEU A 21 3.82 3.10 -1.51
C LEU A 21 2.46 3.67 -1.07
N GLY A 22 1.92 3.24 0.06
CA GLY A 22 0.71 3.82 0.63
C GLY A 22 0.85 5.34 0.87
N VAL A 23 1.99 5.79 1.39
CA VAL A 23 2.27 7.22 1.60
C VAL A 23 2.42 7.98 0.28
N LEU A 24 3.16 7.41 -0.68
CA LEU A 24 3.40 8.02 -1.99
C LEU A 24 2.16 8.09 -2.88
N LEU A 25 1.27 7.09 -2.77
CA LEU A 25 0.06 6.97 -3.57
C LEU A 25 -1.07 7.89 -3.08
N ARG A 26 -0.98 8.38 -1.84
CA ARG A 26 -2.06 9.13 -1.18
C ARG A 26 -2.59 10.36 -1.94
N PRO A 27 -1.77 11.21 -2.60
CA PRO A 27 -2.29 12.32 -3.39
C PRO A 27 -3.03 11.89 -4.67
N PHE A 28 -2.86 10.65 -5.14
CA PHE A 28 -3.50 10.14 -6.36
C PHE A 28 -4.70 9.25 -6.06
N MET A 29 -4.60 8.37 -5.05
CA MET A 29 -5.62 7.38 -4.72
C MET A 29 -5.79 7.27 -3.19
N PRO A 30 -6.38 8.27 -2.52
CA PRO A 30 -6.43 8.34 -1.06
C PRO A 30 -7.12 7.13 -0.42
N SER A 31 -8.23 6.66 -1.00
CA SER A 31 -8.96 5.49 -0.48
C SER A 31 -8.13 4.21 -0.50
N TYR A 32 -7.29 4.03 -1.53
CA TYR A 32 -6.43 2.86 -1.65
C TYR A 32 -5.21 2.96 -0.73
N SER A 33 -4.67 4.16 -0.55
CA SER A 33 -3.65 4.41 0.48
C SER A 33 -4.16 4.09 1.87
N ASP A 34 -5.39 4.47 2.21
CA ASP A 34 -5.99 4.16 3.50
C ASP A 34 -6.19 2.64 3.69
N GLU A 35 -6.57 1.92 2.64
CA GLU A 35 -6.65 0.46 2.67
C GLU A 35 -5.26 -0.18 2.87
N ILE A 36 -4.22 0.29 2.19
CA ILE A 36 -2.83 -0.15 2.42
C ILE A 36 -2.43 0.09 3.88
N PHE A 37 -2.71 1.27 4.44
CA PHE A 37 -2.38 1.58 5.82
C PHE A 37 -3.14 0.71 6.82
N LYS A 38 -4.39 0.35 6.52
CA LYS A 38 -5.18 -0.58 7.31
C LYS A 38 -4.59 -1.99 7.27
N GLN A 39 -4.33 -2.53 6.08
CA GLN A 39 -3.77 -3.88 5.92
C GLN A 39 -2.35 -4.00 6.47
N CYS A 40 -1.50 -2.98 6.33
CA CYS A 40 -0.16 -2.96 6.93
C CYS A 40 -0.15 -2.51 8.40
N ASN A 41 -1.31 -2.11 8.95
CA ASN A 41 -1.45 -1.53 10.28
C ASN A 41 -0.46 -0.37 10.55
N VAL A 42 -0.32 0.55 9.60
CA VAL A 42 0.64 1.66 9.68
C VAL A 42 0.18 2.68 10.72
N PRO A 43 1.04 3.09 11.68
CA PRO A 43 0.71 4.12 12.65
C PRO A 43 0.31 5.44 11.98
N PRO A 44 -0.72 6.17 12.45
CA PRO A 44 -1.17 7.44 11.86
C PRO A 44 -0.04 8.48 11.68
N THR A 45 0.93 8.49 12.61
CA THR A 45 2.10 9.36 12.58
C THR A 45 3.01 9.14 11.37
N LEU A 46 2.96 7.96 10.75
CA LEU A 46 3.78 7.57 9.61
C LEU A 46 3.02 7.60 8.27
N ARG A 47 1.72 7.93 8.25
CA ARG A 47 0.88 7.97 7.03
C ARG A 47 1.05 9.25 6.19
N SER A 48 2.19 9.93 6.33
CA SER A 48 2.50 11.16 5.60
C SER A 48 3.98 11.20 5.19
N LEU A 49 4.27 12.01 4.17
CA LEU A 49 5.64 12.20 3.68
C LEU A 49 6.52 12.98 4.67
N ILE A 50 5.94 13.60 5.71
CA ILE A 50 6.68 14.44 6.66
C ILE A 50 7.87 13.69 7.26
N SER A 51 7.69 12.42 7.65
CA SER A 51 8.76 11.63 8.25
C SER A 51 9.93 11.36 7.30
N ILE A 52 9.65 11.21 5.99
CA ILE A 52 10.66 10.99 4.95
C ILE A 52 11.40 12.29 4.65
N VAL A 53 10.66 13.40 4.50
CA VAL A 53 11.23 14.73 4.24
C VAL A 53 12.15 15.15 5.39
N ARG A 54 11.74 14.92 6.63
CA ARG A 54 12.57 15.19 7.82
C ARG A 54 13.82 14.31 7.89
N ASN A 55 13.79 13.14 7.27
CA ASN A 55 14.94 12.23 7.17
C ASN A 55 15.83 12.50 5.94
N GLY A 56 15.80 13.73 5.40
CA GLY A 56 16.61 14.13 4.25
C GLY A 56 16.21 13.41 2.95
N GLY A 57 14.95 12.98 2.83
CA GLY A 57 14.46 12.22 1.67
C GLY A 57 14.70 10.72 1.75
N HIS A 58 15.39 10.23 2.78
CA HIS A 58 15.60 8.80 2.97
C HIS A 58 14.38 8.11 3.56
N THR A 59 14.08 6.92 3.05
CA THR A 59 13.02 6.05 3.57
C THR A 59 13.30 5.67 5.03
N ILE A 60 12.24 5.50 5.81
CA ILE A 60 12.31 5.02 7.18
C ILE A 60 11.81 3.57 7.28
N CYS A 61 12.11 2.90 8.39
CA CYS A 61 11.46 1.63 8.71
C CYS A 61 10.05 1.93 9.23
N PHE A 62 9.04 1.60 8.44
CA PHE A 62 7.62 1.76 8.80
C PHE A 62 7.14 0.61 9.69
N LEU A 63 7.62 -0.60 9.41
CA LEU A 63 7.19 -1.85 10.04
C LEU A 63 8.42 -2.51 10.67
N PRO A 64 8.73 -2.21 11.95
CA PRO A 64 9.88 -2.79 12.63
C PRO A 64 9.67 -4.29 12.90
N GLN A 65 10.74 -4.98 13.29
CA GLN A 65 10.64 -6.39 13.69
C GLN A 65 9.63 -6.56 14.83
N GLY A 66 8.77 -7.56 14.73
CA GLY A 66 7.70 -7.81 15.70
C GLY A 66 6.41 -7.02 15.44
N HIS A 67 6.39 -6.13 14.43
CA HIS A 67 5.17 -5.45 13.99
C HIS A 67 4.14 -6.45 13.45
N VAL A 68 2.90 -6.32 13.92
CA VAL A 68 1.78 -7.15 13.48
C VAL A 68 0.94 -6.37 12.47
N ILE A 69 0.95 -6.85 11.22
CA ILE A 69 0.10 -6.32 10.16
C ILE A 69 -1.37 -6.69 10.37
N GLY A 70 -2.26 -5.98 9.70
CA GLY A 70 -3.68 -6.35 9.60
C GLY A 70 -3.89 -7.51 8.62
N GLU A 71 -5.15 -7.76 8.27
CA GLU A 71 -5.52 -8.79 7.31
C GLU A 71 -5.25 -8.33 5.86
N PRO A 72 -4.37 -9.00 5.10
CA PRO A 72 -4.11 -8.64 3.71
C PRO A 72 -5.29 -9.04 2.82
N ALA A 73 -5.68 -8.14 1.92
CA ALA A 73 -6.72 -8.39 0.92
C ALA A 73 -6.34 -7.77 -0.43
N PRO A 74 -6.82 -8.31 -1.57
CA PRO A 74 -6.55 -7.72 -2.88
C PRO A 74 -6.98 -6.25 -2.95
N LEU A 75 -6.05 -5.36 -3.30
CA LEU A 75 -6.32 -3.92 -3.39
C LEU A 75 -7.12 -3.55 -4.63
N PHE A 76 -6.85 -4.22 -5.75
CA PHE A 76 -7.44 -3.89 -7.05
C PHE A 76 -8.23 -5.07 -7.59
N LYS A 77 -9.41 -4.75 -8.13
CA LYS A 77 -10.15 -5.68 -8.97
C LYS A 77 -9.80 -5.41 -10.42
N ARG A 78 -9.64 -6.47 -11.21
CA ARG A 78 -9.55 -6.37 -12.66
C ARG A 78 -10.81 -5.71 -13.21
N ILE A 79 -10.63 -4.80 -14.15
CA ILE A 79 -11.73 -4.21 -14.92
C ILE A 79 -12.02 -5.17 -16.07
N GLU A 80 -13.23 -5.73 -16.09
CA GLU A 80 -13.61 -6.65 -17.16
C GLU A 80 -14.15 -5.90 -18.39
N PRO A 81 -13.88 -6.37 -19.62
CA PRO A 81 -14.37 -5.71 -20.84
C PRO A 81 -15.89 -5.56 -20.89
N GLU A 82 -16.62 -6.48 -20.28
CA GLU A 82 -18.08 -6.48 -20.18
C GLU A 82 -18.57 -5.30 -19.33
N ASP A 83 -17.89 -5.01 -18.22
CA ASP A 83 -18.20 -3.86 -17.36
C ASP A 83 -17.99 -2.55 -18.12
N VAL A 84 -16.91 -2.45 -18.90
CA VAL A 84 -16.63 -1.26 -19.74
C VAL A 84 -17.74 -1.04 -20.75
N LYS A 85 -18.13 -2.07 -21.52
CA LYS A 85 -19.22 -1.98 -22.50
C LYS A 85 -20.56 -1.61 -21.85
N ARG A 86 -20.84 -2.19 -20.68
CA ARG A 86 -22.05 -1.89 -19.91
C ARG A 86 -22.09 -0.43 -19.49
N PHE A 87 -21.00 0.10 -18.94
CA PHE A 87 -20.92 1.49 -18.52
C PHE A 87 -20.94 2.48 -19.69
N GLN A 88 -20.27 2.16 -20.81
CA GLN A 88 -20.39 2.96 -22.04
C GLN A 88 -21.85 3.06 -22.48
N LYS A 89 -22.58 1.95 -22.59
CA LYS A 89 -24.00 1.99 -22.99
C LYS A 89 -24.89 2.79 -22.02
N MET A 90 -24.58 2.77 -20.71
CA MET A 90 -25.39 3.48 -19.70
C MET A 90 -25.12 4.98 -19.66
N TYR A 91 -23.91 5.43 -20.02
CA TYR A 91 -23.46 6.81 -19.81
C TYR A 91 -23.00 7.53 -21.08
N SER A 92 -22.93 6.87 -22.23
CA SER A 92 -22.80 7.55 -23.52
C SER A 92 -24.10 8.32 -23.77
N SER A 93 -24.01 9.65 -23.73
CA SER A 93 -25.07 10.52 -24.26
C SER A 93 -25.23 10.27 -25.77
N ASP A 94 -26.46 10.31 -26.26
CA ASP A 94 -26.75 10.37 -27.71
C ASP A 94 -26.07 11.56 -28.39
#